data_AF-A0A8T6WY08-F1
#
_entry.id   AF-A0A8T6WY08-F1
#
_cell.length_a   1.000
_cell.length_b   1.000
_cell.length_c   1.000
_cell.angle_alpha   90.00
_cell.angle_beta   90.00
_cell.angle_gamma   90.00
#
_symmetry.space_group_name_H-M   'P 1'
#
loop_
_entity.id
_entity.type
_entity.pdbx_description
1 polymer ?
#
loop_
_entity_poly.entity_id
_entity_poly.type
_entity_poly.pdbx_seq_one_letter_code
_entity_poly.pdbx_strand_id
1 'polypeptide(L)'
;MAHDPDGEVVAYLWDFGDGSDPETTTLPYVNHTYPASLGSFNEWLVTVTVFDSDGGNSTATLRARVHIHYSPPSVDGGEYLKTFVGEPVEFVAEVSPGTLPVVKVEWDIDGDGTYEIEVPNHTYVFTSPGYYRTTV
;
A
#
# COMPACT_ATOMS: atom_id res chain seq x y z
N MET A 1 50.73 -1.00 -32.07
CA MET A 1 49.27 -0.89 -32.20
C MET A 1 48.68 -2.11 -31.53
N ALA A 2 48.26 -1.95 -30.28
CA ALA A 2 47.49 -2.97 -29.56
C ALA A 2 46.04 -2.52 -29.68
N HIS A 3 45.27 -3.24 -30.48
CA HIS A 3 43.82 -3.25 -30.35
C HIS A 3 43.58 -4.22 -29.21
N ASP A 4 43.21 -3.72 -28.04
CA ASP A 4 42.60 -4.56 -27.03
C ASP A 4 41.14 -4.73 -27.48
N PRO A 5 40.73 -5.88 -28.05
CA PRO A 5 39.32 -6.11 -28.29
C PRO A 5 38.77 -6.55 -26.94
N ASP A 6 38.54 -5.62 -26.02
CA ASP A 6 37.65 -5.91 -24.91
C ASP A 6 36.34 -6.39 -25.55
N GLY A 7 35.98 -7.65 -25.32
CA GLY A 7 34.86 -8.31 -25.98
C GLY A 7 33.58 -7.48 -26.00
N GLU A 8 32.74 -7.71 -27.01
CA GLU A 8 31.46 -7.01 -27.08
C GLU A 8 30.55 -7.45 -25.94
N VAL A 9 29.80 -6.52 -25.35
CA VAL A 9 28.81 -6.86 -24.32
C VAL A 9 27.72 -7.73 -24.94
N VAL A 10 27.54 -8.94 -24.42
CA VAL A 10 26.60 -9.94 -24.93
C VAL A 10 25.35 -10.12 -24.06
N ALA A 11 25.44 -9.81 -22.75
CA ALA A 11 24.32 -10.00 -21.83
C ALA A 11 24.40 -9.11 -20.58
N TYR A 12 23.24 -8.87 -19.98
CA TYR A 12 23.05 -8.21 -18.70
C TYR A 12 22.19 -9.11 -17.80
N LEU A 13 22.67 -9.44 -16.61
CA LEU A 13 21.91 -10.15 -15.58
C LEU A 13 21.49 -9.17 -14.50
N TRP A 14 20.19 -9.04 -14.28
CA TRP A 14 19.57 -8.13 -13.33
C TRP A 14 19.05 -8.89 -12.12
N ASP A 15 19.49 -8.48 -10.94
CA ASP A 15 18.91 -8.87 -9.65
C ASP A 15 18.28 -7.61 -9.04
N PHE A 16 16.97 -7.62 -8.78
CA PHE A 16 16.24 -6.46 -8.29
C PHE A 16 16.28 -6.28 -6.78
N GLY A 17 16.81 -7.27 -6.05
CA GLY A 17 16.97 -7.22 -4.59
C GLY A 17 15.65 -7.35 -3.81
N ASP A 18 14.53 -7.64 -4.46
CA ASP A 18 13.21 -7.84 -3.85
C ASP A 18 12.81 -9.31 -3.64
N GLY A 19 13.73 -10.22 -3.98
CA GLY A 19 13.55 -11.66 -3.88
C GLY A 19 12.90 -12.30 -5.10
N SER A 20 12.63 -11.55 -6.18
CA SER A 20 12.29 -12.16 -7.48
C SER A 20 13.49 -12.88 -8.08
N ASP A 21 13.24 -13.83 -8.99
CA ASP A 21 14.32 -14.46 -9.75
C ASP A 21 15.06 -13.41 -10.63
N PRO A 22 16.39 -13.52 -10.79
CA PRO A 22 17.14 -12.63 -11.69
C PRO A 22 16.73 -12.75 -13.16
N GLU A 23 16.75 -11.63 -13.89
CA GLU A 23 16.38 -11.56 -15.31
C GLU A 23 17.61 -11.34 -16.20
N THR A 24 17.71 -12.03 -17.34
CA THR A 24 18.79 -11.83 -18.31
C THR A 24 18.27 -11.10 -19.56
N THR A 25 18.92 -10.01 -19.95
CA THR A 25 18.61 -9.24 -21.16
C THR A 25 19.83 -9.10 -22.08
N THR A 26 19.60 -8.83 -23.36
CA THR A 26 20.66 -8.43 -24.32
C THR A 26 20.78 -6.91 -24.45
N LEU A 27 19.82 -6.16 -23.90
CA LEU A 27 19.77 -4.71 -23.90
C LEU A 27 20.14 -4.17 -22.51
N PRO A 28 20.73 -2.97 -22.41
CA PRO A 28 21.16 -2.36 -21.14
C PRO A 28 20.00 -1.81 -20.30
N TYR A 29 18.78 -2.32 -20.48
CA TYR A 29 17.60 -1.91 -19.73
C TYR A 29 16.60 -3.07 -19.59
N VAL A 30 15.79 -3.00 -18.52
CA VAL A 30 14.74 -3.95 -18.18
C VAL A 30 13.62 -3.22 -17.44
N ASN A 31 12.39 -3.71 -17.53
CA ASN A 31 11.26 -3.22 -16.74
C ASN A 31 10.96 -4.23 -15.63
N HIS A 32 10.88 -3.76 -14.39
CA HIS A 32 10.53 -4.59 -13.24
C HIS A 32 9.42 -3.95 -12.42
N THR A 33 8.54 -4.78 -11.84
CA THR A 33 7.46 -4.33 -10.95
C THR A 33 7.72 -4.86 -9.55
N TYR A 34 7.97 -3.96 -8.62
CA TYR A 34 8.21 -4.32 -7.23
C TYR A 34 6.90 -4.64 -6.50
N PRO A 35 6.92 -5.60 -5.55
CA PRO A 35 5.77 -5.87 -4.71
C PRO A 35 5.42 -4.66 -3.84
N ALA A 36 4.13 -4.44 -3.62
CA ALA A 36 3.66 -3.47 -2.64
C ALA A 36 3.92 -4.02 -1.22
N SER A 37 4.81 -3.39 -0.45
CA SER A 37 5.03 -3.68 0.97
C SER A 37 4.65 -2.50 1.85
N LEU A 38 4.31 -2.78 3.11
CA LEU A 38 3.85 -1.77 4.07
C LEU A 38 4.91 -0.67 4.28
N GLY A 39 4.55 0.57 3.98
CA GLY A 39 5.43 1.74 4.09
C GLY A 39 5.05 2.83 3.08
N SER A 40 5.50 4.08 3.29
CA SER A 40 5.27 5.17 2.31
C SER A 40 6.21 5.07 1.10
N PHE A 41 7.37 4.43 1.27
CA PHE A 41 8.34 4.12 0.22
C PHE A 41 9.13 2.86 0.61
N ASN A 42 9.59 2.11 -0.39
CA ASN A 42 10.51 0.99 -0.21
C ASN A 42 11.80 1.26 -1.00
N GLU A 43 12.93 0.82 -0.46
CA GLU A 43 14.24 0.91 -1.11
C GLU A 43 14.78 -0.48 -1.40
N TRP A 44 15.18 -0.72 -2.66
CA TRP A 44 15.71 -1.99 -3.14
C TRP A 44 17.11 -1.78 -3.74
N LEU A 45 17.99 -2.77 -3.56
CA LEU A 45 19.32 -2.78 -4.17
C LEU A 45 19.27 -3.57 -5.47
N VAL A 46 19.32 -2.87 -6.60
CA VAL A 46 19.36 -3.49 -7.92
C VAL A 46 20.81 -3.70 -8.32
N THR A 47 21.16 -4.93 -8.67
CA THR A 47 22.49 -5.30 -9.14
C THR A 47 22.42 -5.72 -10.60
N VAL A 48 23.30 -5.19 -11.43
CA VAL A 48 23.46 -5.59 -12.83
C VAL A 48 24.85 -6.17 -13.03
N THR A 49 24.93 -7.37 -13.61
CA THR A 49 26.18 -7.99 -14.06
C THR A 49 26.20 -7.99 -15.58
N VAL A 50 27.22 -7.37 -16.17
CA VAL A 50 27.44 -7.28 -17.61
C VAL A 50 28.42 -8.37 -18.01
N PHE A 51 28.15 -9.08 -19.10
CA PHE A 51 29.01 -10.13 -19.66
C PHE A 51 29.50 -9.74 -21.04
N ASP A 52 30.78 -9.97 -21.33
CA ASP A 52 31.35 -9.80 -22.66
C ASP A 52 31.50 -11.14 -23.41
N SER A 53 31.77 -11.06 -24.71
CA SER A 53 31.94 -12.20 -25.60
C SER A 53 33.16 -13.07 -25.28
N ASP A 54 34.12 -12.55 -24.51
CA ASP A 54 35.35 -13.22 -24.13
C ASP A 54 35.22 -13.95 -22.78
N GLY A 55 34.02 -13.91 -22.19
CA GLY A 55 33.69 -14.54 -20.92
C GLY A 55 34.02 -13.69 -19.69
N GLY A 56 34.46 -12.44 -19.88
CA GLY A 56 34.61 -11.45 -18.84
C GLY A 56 33.26 -10.95 -18.33
N ASN A 57 33.26 -10.42 -17.10
CA ASN A 57 32.08 -9.80 -16.52
C ASN A 57 32.45 -8.70 -15.51
N SER A 58 31.50 -7.79 -15.29
CA SER A 58 31.59 -6.71 -14.32
C SER A 58 30.22 -6.40 -13.70
N THR A 59 30.20 -5.97 -12.45
CA THR A 59 28.96 -5.77 -11.68
C THR A 59 28.86 -4.35 -11.14
N ALA A 60 27.65 -3.80 -11.16
CA ALA A 60 27.30 -2.53 -10.53
C ALA A 60 26.00 -2.64 -9.73
N THR A 61 25.86 -1.82 -8.69
CA THR A 61 24.66 -1.79 -7.83
C THR A 61 24.10 -0.37 -7.74
N LEU A 62 22.77 -0.24 -7.81
CA LEU A 62 22.03 1.00 -7.67
C LEU A 62 20.90 0.86 -6.64
N ARG A 63 20.49 1.99 -6.04
CA ARG A 63 19.35 2.06 -5.12
C ARG A 63 18.09 2.48 -5.87
N ALA A 64 17.08 1.62 -5.91
CA ALA A 64 15.76 1.94 -6.43
C ALA A 64 14.83 2.31 -5.28
N ARG A 65 14.27 3.53 -5.29
CA ARG A 65 13.23 3.97 -4.35
C ARG A 65 11.87 3.96 -5.03
N VAL A 66 10.98 3.10 -4.57
CA VAL A 66 9.62 2.96 -5.10
C VAL A 66 8.64 3.61 -4.13
N HIS A 67 7.85 4.55 -4.62
CA HIS A 67 6.83 5.24 -3.83
C HIS A 67 5.50 4.51 -3.96
N ILE A 68 4.82 4.32 -2.83
CA ILE A 68 3.45 3.86 -2.82
C ILE A 68 2.54 5.08 -2.81
N HIS A 69 1.58 5.13 -3.73
CA HIS A 69 0.54 6.13 -3.69
C HIS A 69 -0.41 5.78 -2.53
N TYR A 70 -0.16 6.38 -1.36
CA TYR A 70 -0.97 6.20 -0.16
C TYR A 70 -2.19 7.12 -0.21
N SER A 71 -3.39 6.54 -0.27
CA SER A 71 -4.64 7.21 0.05
C SER A 71 -5.10 6.71 1.42
N PRO A 72 -5.31 7.57 2.43
CA PRO A 72 -5.95 7.15 3.67
C PRO A 72 -7.38 6.69 3.38
N PRO A 73 -7.92 5.71 4.12
CA PRO A 73 -9.35 5.47 4.12
C PRO A 73 -10.07 6.69 4.70
N SER A 74 -11.26 6.99 4.18
CA SER A 74 -12.15 8.00 4.75
C SER A 74 -13.46 7.34 5.14
N VAL A 75 -14.04 7.79 6.25
CA VAL A 75 -15.37 7.38 6.69
C VAL A 75 -16.29 8.60 6.67
N ASP A 76 -17.45 8.44 6.07
CA ASP A 76 -18.57 9.38 6.21
C ASP A 76 -19.58 8.77 7.19
N GLY A 77 -19.88 9.51 8.25
CA GLY A 77 -20.83 9.11 9.31
C GLY A 77 -22.30 9.30 8.93
N GLY A 78 -22.58 9.73 7.70
CA GLY A 78 -23.93 9.94 7.20
C GLY A 78 -24.58 11.26 7.64
N GLU A 79 -25.83 11.47 7.22
CA GLU A 79 -26.61 12.67 7.55
C GLU A 79 -27.12 12.68 9.01
N TYR A 80 -27.50 13.86 9.51
CA TYR A 80 -28.19 14.00 10.81
C TYR A 80 -29.48 13.15 10.86
N LEU A 81 -29.46 12.07 11.65
CA LEU A 81 -30.62 11.20 11.85
C LEU A 81 -31.56 11.79 12.93
N LYS A 82 -32.84 11.99 12.58
CA LYS A 82 -33.91 12.33 13.54
C LYS A 82 -34.82 11.12 13.73
N THR A 83 -34.92 10.62 14.96
CA THR A 83 -35.82 9.51 15.32
C THR A 83 -36.66 9.84 16.55
N PHE A 84 -37.59 8.95 16.92
CA PHE A 84 -38.31 8.98 18.19
C PHE A 84 -37.66 8.03 19.21
N VAL A 85 -37.82 8.33 20.50
CA VAL A 85 -37.34 7.44 21.58
C VAL A 85 -38.00 6.08 21.47
N GLY A 86 -37.19 5.02 21.55
CA GLY A 86 -37.64 3.63 21.43
C GLY A 86 -37.71 3.10 19.99
N GLU A 87 -37.47 3.93 18.98
CA GLU A 87 -37.31 3.48 17.60
C GLU A 87 -35.83 3.18 17.29
N PRO A 88 -35.53 2.12 16.53
CA PRO A 88 -34.15 1.82 16.12
C PRO A 88 -33.65 2.87 15.13
N VAL A 89 -32.39 3.27 15.31
CA VAL A 89 -31.64 4.10 14.38
C VAL A 89 -30.62 3.21 13.67
N GLU A 90 -30.62 3.24 12.34
CA GLU A 90 -29.61 2.56 11.54
C GLU A 90 -28.39 3.47 11.37
N PHE A 91 -27.23 2.97 11.78
CA PHE A 91 -25.93 3.61 11.59
C PHE A 91 -25.18 2.86 10.50
N VAL A 92 -24.81 3.60 9.46
CA VAL A 92 -24.07 3.10 8.30
C VAL A 92 -22.78 3.89 8.19
N ALA A 93 -21.63 3.21 8.25
CA ALA A 93 -20.34 3.81 7.95
C ALA A 93 -20.07 3.60 6.45
N GLU A 94 -20.06 4.68 5.68
CA GLU A 94 -19.55 4.60 4.32
C GLU A 94 -18.02 4.67 4.35
N VAL A 95 -17.40 3.50 4.39
CA VAL A 95 -15.95 3.37 4.38
C VAL A 95 -15.45 3.33 2.93
N SER A 96 -14.71 4.37 2.55
CA SER A 96 -13.93 4.34 1.31
C SER A 96 -12.58 3.69 1.59
N PRO A 97 -12.29 2.48 1.03
CA PRO A 97 -11.02 1.82 1.28
C PRO A 97 -9.86 2.64 0.70
N GLY A 98 -8.82 2.82 1.52
CA GLY A 98 -7.55 3.39 1.09
C GLY A 98 -6.66 2.39 0.37
N THR A 99 -5.37 2.70 0.22
CA THR A 99 -4.38 1.79 -0.39
C THR A 99 -4.10 0.55 0.47
N LEU A 100 -4.49 0.58 1.76
CA LEU A 100 -4.41 -0.53 2.69
C LEU A 100 -5.82 -0.97 3.11
N PRO A 101 -6.02 -2.26 3.44
CA PRO A 101 -7.30 -2.73 3.95
C PRO A 101 -7.67 -1.99 5.24
N VAL A 102 -8.95 -1.62 5.36
CA VAL A 102 -9.50 -1.06 6.60
C VAL A 102 -9.51 -2.17 7.64
N VAL A 103 -8.76 -1.97 8.72
CA VAL A 103 -8.57 -2.99 9.76
C VAL A 103 -9.61 -2.91 10.87
N LYS A 104 -10.29 -1.77 11.03
CA LYS A 104 -11.28 -1.54 12.07
C LYS A 104 -12.21 -0.37 11.74
N VAL A 105 -13.47 -0.45 12.19
CA VAL A 105 -14.44 0.64 12.27
C VAL A 105 -15.03 0.59 13.67
N GLU A 106 -15.00 1.71 14.39
CA GLU A 106 -15.47 1.82 15.77
C GLU A 106 -16.49 2.95 15.87
N TRP A 107 -17.57 2.74 16.62
CA TRP A 107 -18.56 3.78 16.88
C TRP A 107 -18.54 4.17 18.35
N ASP A 108 -18.43 5.48 18.59
CA ASP A 108 -18.72 6.12 19.87
C ASP A 108 -20.16 6.64 19.77
N ILE A 109 -21.09 6.00 20.47
CA ILE A 109 -22.54 6.25 20.33
C ILE A 109 -23.01 7.39 21.25
N ASP A 110 -22.31 7.63 22.35
CA ASP A 110 -22.69 8.65 23.33
C ASP A 110 -21.76 9.88 23.34
N GLY A 111 -20.67 9.83 22.58
CA GLY A 111 -19.70 10.90 22.41
C GLY A 111 -18.75 11.04 23.58
N ASP A 112 -18.60 10.01 24.42
CA ASP A 112 -17.81 10.05 25.65
C ASP A 112 -16.31 9.73 25.44
N GLY A 113 -15.95 9.31 24.23
CA GLY A 113 -14.58 8.94 23.85
C GLY A 113 -14.24 7.47 24.13
N THR A 114 -15.19 6.65 24.57
CA THR A 114 -15.14 5.20 24.52
C THR A 114 -15.90 4.68 23.30
N TYR A 115 -15.57 3.46 22.86
CA TYR A 115 -16.16 2.86 21.66
C TYR A 115 -16.97 1.63 22.07
N GLU A 116 -18.24 1.60 21.67
CA GLU A 116 -19.18 0.55 22.08
C GLU A 116 -19.34 -0.52 21.01
N ILE A 117 -19.04 -0.20 19.75
CA ILE A 117 -19.42 -1.04 18.61
C ILE A 117 -18.28 -1.13 17.58
N GLU A 118 -17.89 -2.34 17.22
CA GLU A 118 -16.79 -2.65 16.29
C GLU A 118 -17.27 -3.28 14.96
N VAL A 119 -18.37 -2.78 14.40
CA VAL A 119 -18.88 -3.24 13.09
C VAL A 119 -19.26 -2.05 12.19
N PRO A 120 -19.08 -2.16 10.86
CA PRO A 120 -19.33 -1.04 9.95
C PRO A 120 -20.81 -0.64 9.83
N ASN A 121 -21.75 -1.58 9.99
CA ASN A 121 -23.19 -1.31 9.94
C ASN A 121 -23.87 -1.88 11.20
N HIS A 122 -24.70 -1.09 11.88
CA HIS A 122 -25.42 -1.51 13.09
C HIS A 122 -26.71 -0.72 13.31
N THR A 123 -27.63 -1.26 14.14
CA THR A 123 -28.84 -0.57 14.59
C THR A 123 -28.81 -0.36 16.09
N TYR A 124 -28.92 0.88 16.57
CA TYR A 124 -28.94 1.19 18.00
C TYR A 124 -30.27 1.84 18.42
N VAL A 125 -30.74 1.55 19.64
CA VAL A 125 -32.00 2.09 20.19
C VAL A 125 -31.70 3.02 21.36
N PHE A 126 -31.97 4.31 21.20
CA PHE A 126 -31.87 5.27 22.30
C PHE A 126 -33.11 5.18 23.21
N THR A 127 -32.88 4.93 24.49
CA THR A 127 -33.95 4.73 25.49
C THR A 127 -34.32 6.00 26.25
N SER A 128 -33.61 7.10 25.99
CA SER A 128 -33.87 8.42 26.58
C SER A 128 -33.88 9.52 25.51
N PRO A 129 -34.69 10.59 25.68
CA PRO A 129 -34.62 11.76 24.81
C PRO A 129 -33.31 12.52 25.04
N GLY A 130 -32.64 12.93 23.98
CA GLY A 130 -31.39 13.70 24.09
C GLY A 130 -30.78 14.05 22.74
N TYR A 131 -29.78 14.93 22.78
CA TYR A 131 -28.84 15.10 21.67
C TYR A 131 -27.65 14.18 21.94
N TYR A 132 -27.47 13.19 21.07
CA TYR A 132 -26.33 12.28 21.10
C TYR A 132 -25.39 12.65 19.96
N ARG A 133 -24.10 12.79 20.26
CA ARG A 133 -23.09 13.06 19.25
C ARG A 133 -22.38 11.75 18.98
N THR A 134 -22.69 11.14 17.85
CA THR A 134 -22.00 9.93 17.42
C THR A 134 -20.76 10.29 16.62
N THR A 135 -19.69 9.52 16.75
CA THR A 135 -18.51 9.62 15.88
C THR A 135 -18.07 8.24 15.40
N VAL A 136 -17.52 8.20 14.17
CA VAL A 136 -17.00 7.03 13.47
C VAL A 136 -15.64 7.34 12.87
#